data_AF-A0A6I4I4X7-F1
#
_entry.id   AF-A0A6I4I4X7-F1
#
_cell.length_a   1.000
_cell.length_b   1.000
_cell.length_c   1.000
_cell.angle_alpha   90.00
_cell.angle_beta   90.00
_cell.angle_gamma   90.00
#
_symmetry.space_group_name_H-M   'P 1'
#
loop_
_entity.id
_entity.type
_entity.pdbx_description
1 polymer ?
#
loop_
_entity_poly.entity_id
_entity_poly.type
_entity_poly.pdbx_seq_one_letter_code
_entity_poly.pdbx_strand_id
1 'polypeptide(L)'
;MALTDEEFREEYKPLHIPAHFEEADTEQNRVIYALAQLGEGTSDDVINKLKELQPGIDAEQLNAFAKVILRDLFNKGKLAGNERDGKLYYNLHKITRPNSGATGTDYVELNL
;
A
#
# COMPACT_ATOMS: atom_id res chain seq x y z
N MET A 1 13.24 -19.80 12.95
CA MET A 1 12.42 -19.49 14.14
C MET A 1 10.99 -19.45 13.67
N ALA A 2 10.08 -20.20 14.30
CA ALA A 2 8.65 -20.07 14.03
C ALA A 2 8.15 -18.81 14.72
N LEU A 3 7.38 -17.96 14.01
CA LEU A 3 6.72 -16.79 14.59
C LEU A 3 5.82 -17.23 15.75
N THR A 4 5.78 -16.44 16.81
CA THR A 4 4.80 -16.65 17.88
C THR A 4 3.38 -16.40 17.36
N ASP A 5 2.37 -16.95 18.02
CA ASP A 5 0.96 -16.78 17.62
C ASP A 5 0.54 -15.29 17.64
N GLU A 6 1.12 -14.48 18.53
CA GLU A 6 0.95 -13.03 18.61
C GLU A 6 1.52 -12.34 17.36
N GLU A 7 2.79 -12.60 17.03
CA GLU A 7 3.46 -12.02 15.85
C GLU A 7 2.75 -12.41 14.55
N PHE A 8 2.27 -13.65 14.47
CA PHE A 8 1.45 -14.10 13.34
C PHE A 8 0.16 -13.27 13.26
N ARG A 9 -0.61 -13.13 14.34
CA ARG A 9 -1.84 -12.32 14.31
C ARG A 9 -1.57 -10.88 13.90
N GLU A 10 -0.49 -10.27 14.37
CA GLU A 10 -0.15 -8.90 14.03
C GLU A 10 0.22 -8.72 12.55
N GLU A 11 1.01 -9.64 12.01
CA GLU A 11 1.45 -9.59 10.61
C GLU A 11 0.28 -9.78 9.64
N TYR A 12 -0.63 -10.69 9.96
CA TYR A 12 -1.79 -11.05 9.14
C TYR A 12 -3.07 -10.25 9.45
N LYS A 13 -3.01 -9.22 10.31
CA LYS A 13 -4.14 -8.30 10.54
C LYS A 13 -4.52 -7.58 9.23
N PRO A 14 -5.83 -7.43 8.94
CA PRO A 14 -6.32 -6.62 7.82
C PRO A 14 -5.76 -5.20 7.88
N LEU A 15 -5.56 -4.59 6.72
CA LEU A 15 -5.20 -3.17 6.64
C LEU A 15 -6.28 -2.33 7.34
N HIS A 16 -5.89 -1.59 8.37
CA HIS A 16 -6.77 -0.64 9.04
C HIS A 16 -6.86 0.64 8.22
N ILE A 17 -8.07 1.12 7.95
CA ILE A 17 -8.33 2.37 7.24
C ILE A 17 -8.88 3.38 8.25
N PRO A 18 -8.17 4.48 8.53
CA PRO A 18 -8.65 5.50 9.47
C PRO A 18 -9.93 6.16 8.96
N ALA A 19 -10.83 6.52 9.88
CA ALA A 19 -12.09 7.19 9.52
C ALA A 19 -11.92 8.70 9.31
N HIS A 20 -10.88 9.31 9.89
CA HIS A 20 -10.59 10.73 9.83
C HIS A 20 -9.07 10.96 9.77
N PHE A 21 -8.67 12.14 9.29
CA PHE A 21 -7.27 12.53 9.27
C PHE A 21 -6.89 13.14 10.60
N GLU A 22 -5.83 12.62 11.22
CA GLU A 22 -5.25 13.16 12.46
C GLU A 22 -3.76 13.40 12.22
N GLU A 23 -3.31 14.64 12.42
CA GLU A 23 -1.89 15.02 12.23
C GLU A 23 -0.94 14.28 13.17
N ALA A 24 -1.44 13.94 14.37
CA ALA A 24 -0.70 13.20 15.40
C ALA A 24 -0.71 11.67 15.18
N ASP A 25 -1.40 11.18 14.16
CA ASP A 25 -1.43 9.75 13.83
C ASP A 25 -0.12 9.31 13.15
N THR A 26 0.09 8.00 13.12
CA THR A 26 1.19 7.35 12.41
C THR A 26 1.24 7.78 10.95
N GLU A 27 2.46 7.88 10.41
CA GLU A 27 2.68 8.20 8.99
C GLU A 27 1.92 7.23 8.08
N GLN A 28 1.86 5.94 8.47
CA GLN A 28 1.11 4.93 7.73
C GLN A 28 -0.38 5.23 7.69
N ASN A 29 -1.01 5.58 8.81
CA ASN A 29 -2.43 5.91 8.84
C ASN A 29 -2.74 7.17 8.03
N ARG A 30 -1.88 8.20 8.13
CA ARG A 30 -2.02 9.41 7.31
C ARG A 30 -1.98 9.09 5.82
N VAL A 31 -1.03 8.27 5.38
CA VAL A 31 -0.91 7.80 3.98
C VAL A 31 -2.13 6.98 3.54
N ILE A 32 -2.58 6.03 4.37
CA ILE A 32 -3.76 5.20 4.07
C ILE A 32 -5.01 6.07 3.96
N TYR A 33 -5.18 7.03 4.85
CA TYR A 33 -6.31 7.96 4.81
C TYR A 33 -6.30 8.81 3.54
N ALA A 34 -5.15 9.37 3.17
CA ALA A 34 -5.01 10.14 1.94
C ALA A 34 -5.33 9.29 0.70
N LEU A 35 -4.81 8.06 0.63
CA LEU A 35 -5.15 7.12 -0.44
C LEU A 35 -6.64 6.74 -0.43
N ALA A 36 -7.25 6.60 0.74
CA ALA A 36 -8.68 6.32 0.87
C ALA A 36 -9.55 7.45 0.32
N GLN A 37 -9.17 8.70 0.57
CA GLN A 37 -9.87 9.86 0.01
C GLN A 37 -9.74 9.93 -1.52
N LEU A 38 -8.60 9.50 -2.08
CA LEU A 38 -8.39 9.47 -3.53
C LEU A 38 -9.12 8.28 -4.20
N GLY A 39 -9.30 7.17 -3.48
CA GLY A 39 -9.83 5.91 -4.00
C GLY A 39 -8.80 5.11 -4.79
N GLU A 40 -8.12 5.77 -5.74
CA GLU A 40 -6.97 5.24 -6.51
C GLU A 40 -6.02 6.40 -6.85
N GLY A 41 -4.71 6.18 -6.78
CA GLY A 41 -3.73 7.22 -7.12
C GLY A 41 -2.28 6.76 -7.10
N THR A 42 -1.39 7.56 -7.69
CA THR A 42 0.05 7.35 -7.63
C THR A 42 0.63 7.82 -6.30
N SER A 43 1.91 7.54 -6.03
CA SER A 43 2.58 8.09 -4.86
C SER A 43 2.54 9.62 -4.83
N ASP A 44 2.69 10.27 -5.99
CA ASP A 44 2.65 11.73 -6.09
C ASP A 44 1.25 12.30 -5.80
N ASP A 45 0.18 11.61 -6.22
CA ASP A 45 -1.20 12.00 -5.89
C ASP A 45 -1.44 11.94 -4.38
N VAL A 46 -0.99 10.87 -3.73
CA VAL A 46 -1.09 10.70 -2.26
C VAL A 46 -0.31 11.78 -1.53
N ILE A 47 0.91 12.08 -1.98
CA ILE A 47 1.76 13.16 -1.44
C ILE A 47 1.06 14.51 -1.54
N ASN A 48 0.48 14.82 -2.71
CA ASN A 48 -0.25 16.07 -2.91
C ASN A 48 -1.45 16.14 -1.97
N LYS A 49 -2.20 15.05 -1.83
CA LYS A 49 -3.34 14.97 -0.91
C LYS A 49 -2.92 15.17 0.55
N LEU A 50 -1.79 14.61 0.96
CA LEU A 50 -1.25 14.83 2.31
C LEU A 50 -0.85 16.29 2.55
N LYS A 51 -0.28 16.97 1.56
CA LYS A 51 0.04 18.42 1.65
C LYS A 51 -1.22 19.28 1.78
N GLU A 52 -2.31 18.89 1.13
CA GLU A 52 -3.61 19.57 1.29
C GLU A 52 -4.19 19.38 2.69
N LEU A 53 -4.05 18.17 3.26
CA LEU A 53 -4.57 17.83 4.58
C LEU A 53 -3.72 18.42 5.73
N GLN A 54 -2.41 18.55 5.52
CA GLN A 54 -1.46 19.05 6.51
C GLN A 54 -0.54 20.11 5.88
N PRO A 55 -1.00 21.36 5.75
CA PRO A 55 -0.16 22.44 5.24
C PRO A 55 0.99 22.74 6.22
N GLY A 56 2.23 22.77 5.72
CA GLY A 56 3.42 23.11 6.53
C GLY A 56 4.28 21.93 6.99
N ILE A 57 3.92 20.70 6.63
CA ILE A 57 4.79 19.54 6.78
C ILE A 57 6.00 19.60 5.83
N ASP A 58 7.15 19.09 6.29
CA ASP A 58 8.36 19.01 5.47
C ASP A 58 8.13 18.12 4.24
N ALA A 59 8.29 18.72 3.05
CA ALA A 59 7.95 18.06 1.79
C ALA A 59 8.91 16.90 1.46
N GLU A 60 10.18 16.99 1.84
CA GLU A 60 11.16 15.94 1.55
C GLU A 60 10.90 14.70 2.40
N GLN A 61 10.71 14.89 3.71
CA GLN A 61 10.36 13.81 4.62
C GLN A 61 9.03 13.17 4.24
N LEU A 62 8.04 13.99 3.84
CA LEU A 62 6.75 13.52 3.36
C LEU A 62 6.83 12.66 2.10
N ASN A 63 7.62 13.10 1.12
CA ASN A 63 7.86 12.35 -0.10
C ASN A 63 8.51 10.98 0.21
N ALA A 64 9.47 10.95 1.12
CA ALA A 64 10.21 9.75 1.47
C ALA A 64 9.31 8.71 2.16
N PHE A 65 8.61 9.08 3.24
CA PHE A 65 7.79 8.10 3.97
C PHE A 65 6.61 7.62 3.14
N ALA A 66 5.94 8.51 2.37
CA ALA A 66 4.76 8.12 1.61
C ALA A 66 5.11 7.06 0.55
N LYS A 67 6.24 7.23 -0.14
CA LYS A 67 6.73 6.25 -1.13
C LYS A 67 7.13 4.92 -0.48
N VAL A 68 7.79 4.96 0.67
CA VAL A 68 8.21 3.75 1.40
C VAL A 68 6.99 2.99 1.90
N ILE A 69 6.04 3.66 2.54
CA ILE A 69 4.82 3.04 3.09
C ILE A 69 3.96 2.44 1.98
N LEU A 70 3.69 3.17 0.90
CA LEU A 70 2.89 2.64 -0.21
C LEU A 70 3.53 1.40 -0.83
N ARG A 71 4.86 1.40 -0.99
CA ARG A 71 5.58 0.24 -1.51
C ARG A 71 5.60 -0.93 -0.55
N ASP A 72 5.80 -0.69 0.74
CA ASP A 72 5.73 -1.74 1.77
C ASP A 72 4.35 -2.39 1.82
N LEU A 73 3.28 -1.59 1.86
CA LEU A 73 1.91 -2.10 1.89
C LEU A 73 1.54 -2.84 0.59
N PHE A 74 2.04 -2.40 -0.57
CA PHE A 74 1.90 -3.11 -1.84
C PHE A 74 2.65 -4.46 -1.84
N ASN A 75 3.91 -4.47 -1.40
CA ASN A 75 4.72 -5.70 -1.31
C ASN A 75 4.11 -6.72 -0.34
N LYS A 76 3.44 -6.26 0.71
CA LYS A 76 2.68 -7.08 1.66
C LYS A 76 1.31 -7.51 1.14
N GLY A 77 0.93 -7.15 -0.09
CA GLY A 77 -0.37 -7.46 -0.69
C GLY A 77 -1.56 -6.75 -0.01
N LYS A 78 -1.30 -5.71 0.80
CA LYS A 78 -2.34 -4.92 1.48
C LYS A 78 -2.93 -3.83 0.58
N LEU A 79 -2.22 -3.45 -0.48
CA LEU A 79 -2.70 -2.56 -1.55
C LEU A 79 -2.70 -3.31 -2.87
N ALA A 80 -3.64 -2.97 -3.74
CA ALA A 80 -3.54 -3.32 -5.15
C ALA A 80 -2.74 -2.25 -5.90
N GLY A 81 -2.01 -2.65 -6.94
CA GLY A 81 -1.23 -1.78 -7.79
C GLY A 81 -1.48 -2.11 -9.26
N ASN A 82 -1.83 -1.11 -10.05
CA ASN A 82 -1.99 -1.25 -11.50
C ASN A 82 -1.01 -0.32 -12.21
N GLU A 83 -0.18 -0.85 -13.10
CA GLU A 83 0.67 -0.02 -13.95
C GLU A 83 -0.17 0.54 -15.10
N ARG A 84 -0.18 1.87 -15.26
CA ARG A 84 -0.79 2.59 -16.38
C ARG A 84 0.16 3.71 -16.81
N ASP A 85 0.46 3.79 -18.09
CA ASP A 85 1.34 4.83 -18.66
C ASP A 85 2.71 4.93 -17.96
N GLY A 86 3.28 3.78 -17.55
CA GLY A 86 4.56 3.71 -16.83
C GLY A 86 4.51 4.19 -15.38
N LYS A 87 3.32 4.39 -14.81
CA LYS A 87 3.11 4.79 -13.41
C LYS A 87 2.32 3.73 -12.66
N LEU A 88 2.70 3.48 -11.41
CA LEU A 88 2.00 2.56 -10.53
C LEU A 88 0.88 3.28 -9.77
N TYR A 89 -0.35 2.89 -10.01
CA TYR A 89 -1.56 3.38 -9.34
C TYR A 89 -1.94 2.42 -8.21
N TYR A 90 -1.88 2.92 -6.98
CA TYR A 90 -2.28 2.21 -5.78
C TYR A 90 -3.77 2.39 -5.51
N ASN A 91 -4.41 1.37 -4.93
CA ASN A 91 -5.77 1.49 -4.40
C ASN A 91 -5.95 0.54 -3.21
N LEU A 92 -6.91 0.87 -2.34
CA LEU A 92 -7.26 0.08 -1.15
C LEU A 92 -8.19 -1.11 -1.47
N HIS A 93 -8.62 -1.26 -2.73
CA HIS A 93 -9.65 -2.23 -3.08
C HIS A 93 -9.13 -3.67 -2.99
N LYS A 94 -9.78 -4.44 -2.11
CA LYS A 94 -9.80 -5.90 -2.13
C LYS A 94 -10.36 -6.35 -3.49
N ILE A 95 -9.51 -6.87 -4.38
CA ILE A 95 -9.88 -7.82 -5.45
C ILE A 95 -11.07 -7.37 -6.34
N THR A 96 -10.80 -6.64 -7.43
CA THR A 96 -11.76 -6.51 -8.56
C THR A 96 -11.33 -7.27 -9.81
N ARG A 97 -10.15 -7.89 -9.79
CA ARG A 97 -9.75 -8.91 -10.77
C ARG A 97 -9.26 -10.14 -10.02
N PRO A 98 -9.63 -11.37 -10.46
CA PRO A 98 -8.96 -12.55 -9.98
C PRO A 98 -7.47 -12.35 -10.21
N ASN A 99 -6.67 -12.63 -9.17
CA ASN A 99 -5.23 -12.74 -9.31
C ASN A 99 -5.03 -13.75 -10.44
N SER A 100 -4.55 -13.30 -11.61
CA SER A 100 -4.08 -14.24 -12.62
C SER A 100 -2.82 -14.81 -12.01
N GLY A 101 -3.00 -15.87 -11.23
CA GLY A 101 -1.91 -16.64 -10.67
C GLY A 101 -1.11 -17.20 -11.83
N ALA A 102 -0.19 -16.40 -12.35
CA ALA A 102 1.11 -16.93 -12.66
C ALA A 102 1.75 -17.21 -11.31
N THR A 103 1.28 -18.28 -10.64
CA THR A 103 2.23 -19.14 -9.99
C THR A 103 3.17 -19.51 -11.12
N GLY A 104 4.36 -18.90 -11.13
CA GLY A 104 5.52 -19.49 -11.77
C GLY A 104 5.74 -20.83 -11.08
N THR A 105 4.87 -21.79 -11.35
CA THR A 105 5.15 -23.18 -11.11
C THR A 105 5.94 -23.57 -12.34
N ASP A 106 7.25 -23.57 -12.13
CA ASP A 106 8.18 -24.40 -12.86
C ASP A 106 7.62 -25.84 -12.82
N TYR A 107 6.76 -26.17 -13.77
CA TYR A 107 6.38 -27.55 -14.06
C TYR A 107 7.40 -28.06 -15.06
N VAL A 108 8.48 -28.62 -14.52
CA VAL A 108 9.30 -29.72 -15.03
C VAL A 108 9.03 -30.11 -16.49
N GLU A 109 9.94 -29.73 -17.38
CA GLU A 109 10.16 -30.49 -18.61
C GLU A 109 10.78 -31.85 -18.24
N LEU A 110 9.94 -32.84 -17.95
CA LEU A 110 10.32 -34.24 -18.18
C LEU A 110 9.97 -34.57 -19.63
N ASN A 111 10.93 -34.27 -20.51
CA ASN A 111 10.97 -34.83 -21.86
C ASN A 111 11.38 -36.30 -21.79
N LEU A 112 10.56 -37.13 -22.47
CA LEU A 112 10.75 -38.53 -22.92
C LEU A 112 10.47 -39.66 -21.91
#